data_AF-A0A1G5VKQ0-F1
#
_entry.id   AF-A0A1G5VKQ0-F1
#
_cell.length_a   1.000
_cell.length_b   1.000
_cell.length_c   1.000
_cell.angle_alpha   90.00
_cell.angle_beta   90.00
_cell.angle_gamma   90.00
#
_symmetry.space_group_name_H-M   'P 1'
#
loop_
_entity.id
_entity.type
_entity.pdbx_description
1 polymer ?
#
loop_
_entity_poly.entity_id
_entity_poly.type
_entity_poly.pdbx_seq_one_letter_code
_entity_poly.pdbx_strand_id
1 'polypeptide(L)'
;MFNFNEPISKKNALLIFVGMCSFFAVVIFYSFKINLFSIVFEISVIFTFLGGFIYTFFHNELNEKFHFKREYFKSYTTEAFGYISFYGSSIAVFLFLFFLYDIGIFKSVLYALIYLLPFLGVSLRFNAFGDESRWIGDKEVIGYRPLYFLWCAMFVVLQGYYSAFHCSSIADGVIIFIITTLSYLWIIFPDKVNKYLPFDNRELIGLIIYLGFILVVFSLLINQFDTVTFTGLMQSWRD
;
A
#
# COMPACT_ATOMS: atom_id res chain seq x y z
N MET A 1 -23.94 -10.29 0.09
CA MET A 1 -23.85 -9.03 -0.69
C MET A 1 -23.79 -7.90 0.33
N PHE A 2 -22.63 -7.28 0.55
CA PHE A 2 -22.52 -6.16 1.50
C PHE A 2 -23.11 -4.91 0.85
N ASN A 3 -24.10 -4.31 1.49
CA ASN A 3 -24.74 -3.07 1.03
C ASN A 3 -23.94 -1.89 1.59
N PHE A 4 -22.98 -1.36 0.82
CA PHE A 4 -22.01 -0.37 1.28
C PHE A 4 -22.54 1.08 1.32
N ASN A 5 -23.81 1.30 0.99
CA ASN A 5 -24.52 2.55 1.25
C ASN A 5 -24.98 2.68 2.72
N GLU A 6 -24.92 1.59 3.48
CA GLU A 6 -25.08 1.65 4.94
C GLU A 6 -23.72 1.97 5.58
N PRO A 7 -23.68 2.88 6.57
CA PRO A 7 -22.46 3.15 7.32
C PRO A 7 -21.91 1.84 7.85
N ILE A 8 -20.63 1.56 7.57
CA ILE A 8 -19.94 0.37 8.08
C ILE A 8 -20.11 0.36 9.59
N SER A 9 -20.71 -0.71 10.13
CA SER A 9 -20.87 -0.81 11.57
C SER A 9 -19.52 -0.66 12.27
N LYS A 10 -19.50 -0.01 13.44
CA LYS A 10 -18.26 0.20 14.24
C LYS A 10 -17.47 -1.09 14.44
N LYS A 11 -18.17 -2.21 14.60
CA LYS A 11 -17.58 -3.57 14.69
C LYS A 11 -16.88 -4.00 13.40
N ASN A 12 -17.52 -3.80 12.25
CA ASN A 12 -16.95 -4.18 10.96
C ASN A 12 -15.76 -3.28 10.59
N ALA A 13 -15.83 -1.97 10.90
CA ALA A 13 -14.70 -1.06 10.69
C ALA A 13 -13.49 -1.48 11.53
N LEU A 14 -13.70 -1.88 12.79
CA LEU A 14 -12.63 -2.36 13.68
C LEU A 14 -12.02 -3.66 13.16
N LEU A 15 -12.84 -4.61 12.70
CA LEU A 15 -12.36 -5.86 12.10
C LEU A 15 -11.53 -5.62 10.85
N ILE A 16 -11.94 -4.69 9.99
CA ILE A 16 -11.17 -4.30 8.79
C ILE A 16 -9.82 -3.71 9.21
N PHE A 17 -9.81 -2.76 10.15
CA PHE A 17 -8.57 -2.13 10.63
C PHE A 17 -7.59 -3.15 11.24
N VAL A 18 -8.06 -4.00 12.15
CA VAL A 18 -7.23 -5.05 12.77
C VAL A 18 -6.75 -6.05 11.73
N GLY A 19 -7.60 -6.46 10.79
CA GLY A 19 -7.23 -7.35 9.69
C GLY A 19 -6.15 -6.76 8.81
N MET A 20 -6.23 -5.46 8.50
CA MET A 20 -5.23 -4.75 7.70
C MET A 20 -3.88 -4.68 8.41
N CYS A 21 -3.84 -4.20 9.66
CA CYS A 21 -2.60 -4.13 10.42
C CYS A 21 -1.98 -5.53 10.59
N SER A 22 -2.80 -6.55 10.89
CA SER A 22 -2.30 -7.92 11.04
C SER A 22 -1.72 -8.48 9.74
N PHE A 23 -2.34 -8.21 8.59
CA PHE A 23 -1.82 -8.62 7.29
C PHE A 23 -0.47 -7.94 6.99
N PHE A 24 -0.38 -6.64 7.22
CA PHE A 24 0.88 -5.89 7.03
C PHE A 24 1.97 -6.36 7.98
N ALA A 25 1.64 -6.62 9.25
CA ALA A 25 2.58 -7.20 10.20
C ALA A 25 3.15 -8.53 9.69
N VAL A 26 2.30 -9.42 9.16
CA VAL A 26 2.76 -10.69 8.56
C VAL A 26 3.68 -10.43 7.37
N VAL A 27 3.29 -9.55 6.46
CA VAL A 27 4.10 -9.18 5.28
C VAL A 27 5.46 -8.62 5.69
N ILE A 28 5.47 -7.64 6.60
CA ILE A 28 6.65 -6.92 7.05
C ILE A 28 7.56 -7.86 7.83
N PHE A 29 7.02 -8.66 8.74
CA PHE A 29 7.83 -9.62 9.50
C PHE A 29 8.31 -10.79 8.66
N TYR A 30 7.58 -11.19 7.61
CA TYR A 30 8.07 -12.17 6.65
C TYR A 30 9.23 -11.59 5.82
N SER A 31 9.03 -10.38 5.28
CA SER A 31 9.95 -9.70 4.37
C SER A 31 11.24 -9.27 5.07
N PHE A 32 11.11 -8.68 6.26
CA PHE A 32 12.21 -8.05 6.98
C PHE A 32 12.71 -8.87 8.18
N LYS A 33 12.07 -10.00 8.52
CA LYS A 33 12.18 -10.69 9.84
C LYS A 33 11.74 -9.78 10.99
N ILE A 34 11.44 -10.36 12.15
CA ILE A 34 11.10 -9.54 13.34
C ILE A 34 12.38 -8.89 13.87
N ASN A 35 12.51 -7.58 13.67
CA ASN A 35 13.59 -6.75 14.19
C ASN A 35 13.08 -5.32 14.48
N LEU A 36 13.93 -4.47 15.07
CA LEU A 36 13.52 -3.12 15.45
C LEU A 36 13.04 -2.28 14.25
N PHE A 37 13.67 -2.44 13.09
CA PHE A 37 13.24 -1.77 11.86
C PHE A 37 11.85 -2.23 11.42
N SER A 38 11.60 -3.54 11.35
CA SER A 38 10.31 -4.09 10.97
C SER A 38 9.21 -3.69 11.96
N ILE A 39 9.53 -3.57 13.24
CA ILE A 39 8.59 -3.11 14.29
C ILE A 39 8.24 -1.64 14.09
N VAL A 40 9.21 -0.76 13.86
CA VAL A 40 8.91 0.67 13.66
C VAL A 40 8.22 0.93 12.34
N PHE A 41 8.57 0.14 11.33
CA PHE A 41 7.87 0.15 10.06
C PHE A 41 6.40 -0.26 10.24
N GLU A 42 6.12 -1.33 10.99
CA GLU A 42 4.75 -1.75 11.32
C GLU A 42 4.00 -0.70 12.15
N ILE A 43 4.65 -0.08 13.13
CA ILE A 43 4.07 1.04 13.90
C ILE A 43 3.68 2.19 12.97
N SER A 44 4.53 2.52 11.99
CA SER A 44 4.26 3.56 11.00
C SER A 44 3.04 3.21 10.16
N VAL A 45 2.86 1.94 9.79
CA VAL A 45 1.68 1.41 9.08
C VAL A 45 0.42 1.50 9.95
N ILE A 46 0.50 1.15 11.23
CA ILE A 46 -0.63 1.24 12.17
C ILE A 46 -1.11 2.69 12.29
N PHE A 47 -0.20 3.65 12.55
CA PHE A 47 -0.56 5.07 12.68
C PHE A 47 -1.16 5.63 11.39
N THR A 48 -0.61 5.18 10.27
CA THR A 48 -1.07 5.52 8.95
C THR A 48 -2.54 5.09 8.73
N PHE A 49 -2.89 3.84 9.05
CA PHE A 49 -4.26 3.37 8.92
C PHE A 49 -5.19 3.89 10.01
N LEU A 50 -4.65 4.26 11.18
CA LEU A 50 -5.41 4.79 12.30
C LEU A 50 -6.15 6.08 11.91
N GLY A 51 -5.53 6.95 11.10
CA GLY A 51 -6.18 8.17 10.59
C GLY A 51 -7.42 7.87 9.75
N GLY A 52 -7.32 6.95 8.78
CA GLY A 52 -8.44 6.50 7.97
C GLY A 52 -9.52 5.76 8.77
N PHE A 53 -9.10 4.96 9.76
CA PHE A 53 -9.99 4.27 10.68
C PHE A 53 -10.79 5.24 11.55
N ILE A 54 -10.14 6.22 12.20
CA ILE A 54 -10.81 7.24 13.03
C ILE A 54 -11.85 7.98 12.19
N TYR A 55 -11.50 8.40 10.97
CA TYR A 55 -12.46 9.06 10.08
C TYR A 55 -13.66 8.17 9.78
N THR A 56 -13.43 6.91 9.41
CA THR A 56 -14.51 5.96 9.07
C THR A 56 -15.38 5.63 10.29
N PHE A 57 -14.76 5.50 11.47
CA PHE A 57 -15.41 5.11 12.71
C PHE A 57 -16.28 6.24 13.30
N PHE A 58 -15.83 7.49 13.16
CA PHE A 58 -16.53 8.68 13.64
C PHE A 58 -17.16 9.49 12.50
N HIS A 59 -17.38 8.88 11.33
CA HIS A 59 -17.79 9.59 10.12
C HIS A 59 -19.07 10.40 10.33
N ASN A 60 -20.08 9.81 10.98
CA ASN A 60 -21.37 10.45 11.22
C ASN A 60 -21.22 11.59 12.22
N GLU A 61 -20.52 11.35 13.33
CA GLU A 61 -20.28 12.34 14.38
C GLU A 61 -19.45 13.53 13.86
N LEU A 62 -18.47 13.27 13.00
CA LEU A 62 -17.65 14.31 12.35
C LEU A 62 -18.47 15.10 11.32
N ASN A 63 -19.29 14.42 10.50
CA ASN A 63 -20.14 15.11 9.52
C ASN A 63 -21.21 15.98 10.18
N GLU A 64 -21.83 15.51 11.26
CA GLU A 64 -22.81 16.28 12.03
C GLU A 64 -22.17 17.51 12.67
N LYS A 65 -20.98 17.36 13.26
CA LYS A 65 -20.30 18.43 13.99
C LYS A 65 -19.67 19.48 13.09
N PHE A 66 -19.10 19.07 11.96
CA PHE A 66 -18.34 19.96 11.07
C PHE A 66 -19.10 20.33 9.80
N HIS A 67 -20.33 19.82 9.62
CA HIS A 67 -21.16 20.05 8.43
C HIS A 67 -20.38 19.87 7.12
N PHE A 68 -19.55 18.83 7.06
CA PHE A 68 -18.82 18.50 5.84
C PHE A 68 -19.84 18.21 4.73
N LYS A 69 -19.99 19.11 3.75
CA LYS A 69 -20.90 18.84 2.62
C LYS A 69 -20.38 17.63 1.86
N ARG A 70 -21.22 16.61 1.70
CA ARG A 70 -20.97 15.40 0.88
C ARG A 70 -20.47 15.74 -0.53
N GLU A 71 -20.86 16.90 -1.06
CA GLU A 71 -20.44 17.41 -2.36
C GLU A 71 -18.93 17.73 -2.45
N TYR A 72 -18.32 18.22 -1.37
CA TYR A 72 -16.86 18.39 -1.27
C TYR A 72 -16.15 17.05 -1.00
N PHE A 73 -16.89 16.08 -0.46
CA PHE A 73 -16.42 14.74 -0.15
C PHE A 73 -16.97 13.68 -1.13
N LYS A 74 -16.88 13.95 -2.44
CA LYS A 74 -17.24 13.00 -3.52
C LYS A 74 -16.36 11.73 -3.46
N SER A 75 -16.71 10.84 -2.54
CA SER A 75 -16.28 9.45 -2.27
C SER A 75 -14.78 9.06 -2.22
N TYR A 76 -13.83 9.94 -2.56
CA TYR A 76 -12.38 9.66 -2.33
C TYR A 76 -11.61 10.78 -1.63
N THR A 77 -12.24 11.89 -1.29
CA THR A 77 -11.55 12.99 -0.59
C THR A 77 -11.13 12.60 0.83
N THR A 78 -11.71 11.55 1.40
CA THR A 78 -11.33 10.95 2.70
C THR A 78 -10.27 9.90 2.61
N GLU A 79 -10.20 9.15 1.51
CA GLU A 79 -9.01 8.38 1.17
C GLU A 79 -7.85 9.32 0.81
N ALA A 80 -8.13 10.48 0.19
CA ALA A 80 -7.16 11.56 -0.05
C ALA A 80 -6.70 12.28 1.22
N PHE A 81 -7.58 12.45 2.21
CA PHE A 81 -7.19 12.91 3.54
C PHE A 81 -6.35 11.86 4.29
N GLY A 82 -6.69 10.59 4.06
CA GLY A 82 -5.77 9.47 4.29
C GLY A 82 -4.42 9.82 3.66
N TYR A 83 -4.34 9.97 2.33
CA TYR A 83 -3.12 10.23 1.54
C TYR A 83 -2.23 11.36 2.06
N ILE A 84 -2.82 12.43 2.60
CA ILE A 84 -2.09 13.52 3.26
C ILE A 84 -1.43 13.06 4.58
N SER A 85 -2.10 12.21 5.35
CA SER A 85 -1.57 11.62 6.59
C SER A 85 -0.39 10.67 6.34
N PHE A 86 -0.24 10.13 5.13
CA PHE A 86 0.89 9.25 4.74
C PHE A 86 2.19 10.03 4.45
N TYR A 87 2.12 11.31 4.06
CA TYR A 87 3.34 12.13 3.95
C TYR A 87 4.02 12.29 5.31
N GLY A 88 3.23 12.46 6.38
CA GLY A 88 3.74 12.49 7.75
C GLY A 88 4.42 11.18 8.17
N SER A 89 3.87 10.02 7.82
CA SER A 89 4.50 8.73 8.14
C SER A 89 5.75 8.44 7.29
N SER A 90 5.82 8.89 6.04
CA SER A 90 7.05 8.79 5.24
C SER A 90 8.21 9.62 5.81
N ILE A 91 7.91 10.80 6.37
CA ILE A 91 8.89 11.60 7.13
C ILE A 91 9.32 10.86 8.40
N ALA A 92 8.39 10.24 9.12
CA ALA A 92 8.73 9.44 10.31
C ALA A 92 9.66 8.25 9.97
N VAL A 93 9.41 7.55 8.86
CA VAL A 93 10.28 6.49 8.34
C VAL A 93 11.68 7.04 8.02
N PHE A 94 11.77 8.19 7.34
CA PHE A 94 13.05 8.85 7.09
C PHE A 94 13.80 9.18 8.39
N LEU A 95 13.12 9.87 9.32
CA LEU A 95 13.71 10.30 10.59
C LEU A 95 14.18 9.10 11.40
N PHE A 96 13.41 8.01 11.41
CA PHE A 96 13.80 6.79 12.10
C PHE A 96 15.08 6.18 11.51
N LEU A 97 15.14 6.01 10.20
CA LEU A 97 16.31 5.40 9.55
C LEU A 97 17.57 6.25 9.71
N PHE A 98 17.44 7.56 9.53
CA PHE A 98 18.58 8.47 9.59
C PHE A 98 19.04 8.74 11.02
N PHE A 99 18.13 9.06 11.94
CA PHE A 99 18.51 9.49 13.30
C PHE A 99 18.62 8.34 14.31
N LEU A 100 17.82 7.27 14.18
CA LEU A 100 17.77 6.19 15.18
C LEU A 100 18.57 4.95 14.77
N TYR A 101 18.89 4.80 13.49
CA TYR A 101 19.58 3.62 12.97
C TYR A 101 20.88 3.95 12.22
N ASP A 102 21.28 5.23 12.25
CA ASP A 102 22.48 5.78 11.60
C ASP A 102 22.66 5.33 10.14
N ILE A 103 21.54 5.12 9.44
CA ILE A 103 21.57 4.83 8.01
C ILE A 103 21.88 6.15 7.31
N GLY A 104 23.00 6.19 6.58
CA GLY A 104 23.41 7.38 5.85
C GLY A 104 22.29 8.04 5.04
N ILE A 105 22.28 9.38 5.01
CA ILE A 105 21.19 10.23 4.47
C ILE A 105 20.59 9.68 3.18
N PHE A 106 21.45 9.34 2.21
CA PHE A 106 21.00 8.89 0.89
C PHE A 106 20.13 7.63 0.94
N LYS A 107 20.54 6.62 1.71
CA LYS A 107 19.78 5.37 1.88
C LYS A 107 18.47 5.64 2.63
N SER A 108 18.50 6.49 3.65
CA SER A 108 17.29 6.88 4.40
C SER A 108 16.27 7.60 3.54
N VAL A 109 16.70 8.55 2.70
CA VAL A 109 15.83 9.21 1.70
C VAL A 109 15.25 8.18 0.74
N LEU A 110 16.09 7.27 0.23
CA LEU A 110 15.67 6.24 -0.71
C LEU A 110 14.57 5.34 -0.13
N TYR A 111 14.72 4.84 1.10
CA TYR A 111 13.68 4.02 1.76
C TYR A 111 12.40 4.80 2.05
N ALA A 112 12.49 6.08 2.42
CA ALA A 112 11.32 6.92 2.61
C ALA A 112 10.57 7.14 1.28
N LEU A 113 11.29 7.29 0.17
CA LEU A 113 10.69 7.38 -1.17
C LEU A 113 10.04 6.06 -1.59
N ILE A 114 10.69 4.92 -1.36
CA ILE A 114 10.11 3.58 -1.60
C ILE A 114 8.83 3.41 -0.79
N TYR A 115 8.81 3.85 0.46
CA TYR A 115 7.61 3.83 1.30
C TYR A 115 6.51 4.73 0.74
N LEU A 116 6.85 5.94 0.28
CA LEU A 116 5.89 6.91 -0.23
C LEU A 116 5.30 6.53 -1.61
N LEU A 117 6.06 5.80 -2.43
CA LEU A 117 5.74 5.54 -3.84
C LEU A 117 4.35 4.90 -4.07
N PRO A 118 3.93 3.83 -3.36
CA PRO A 118 2.61 3.22 -3.54
C PRO A 118 1.48 4.22 -3.35
N PHE A 119 1.61 5.11 -2.37
CA PHE A 119 0.63 6.15 -2.09
C PHE A 119 0.54 7.14 -3.23
N LEU A 120 1.68 7.62 -3.76
CA LEU A 120 1.71 8.55 -4.88
C LEU A 120 1.05 7.95 -6.13
N GLY A 121 1.43 6.73 -6.53
CA GLY A 121 0.88 6.14 -7.76
C GLY A 121 -0.61 5.84 -7.69
N VAL A 122 -1.13 5.46 -6.52
CA VAL A 122 -2.57 5.27 -6.32
C VAL A 122 -3.31 6.62 -6.26
N SER A 123 -2.74 7.61 -5.57
CA SER A 123 -3.38 8.93 -5.37
C SER A 123 -3.41 9.79 -6.63
N LEU A 124 -2.35 9.75 -7.44
CA LEU A 124 -2.21 10.61 -8.62
C LEU A 124 -3.05 10.15 -9.81
N ARG A 125 -3.71 8.99 -9.70
CA ARG A 125 -4.41 8.33 -10.81
C ARG A 125 -5.92 8.54 -10.75
N PHE A 126 -6.30 9.81 -10.61
CA PHE A 126 -7.67 10.30 -10.47
C PHE A 126 -8.61 9.78 -11.57
N ASN A 127 -8.13 9.59 -12.80
CA ASN A 127 -8.97 9.20 -13.93
C ASN A 127 -9.41 7.73 -13.92
N ALA A 128 -8.81 6.85 -13.12
CA ALA A 128 -9.43 5.54 -12.87
C ALA A 128 -9.94 5.38 -11.46
N PHE A 129 -9.30 5.99 -10.46
CA PHE A 129 -9.74 5.78 -9.09
C PHE A 129 -10.66 6.88 -8.56
N GLY A 130 -11.05 7.87 -9.36
CA GLY A 130 -11.76 9.05 -8.85
C GLY A 130 -12.66 9.82 -9.83
N ASP A 131 -12.80 9.41 -11.09
CA ASP A 131 -13.66 10.09 -12.07
C ASP A 131 -15.10 9.53 -12.12
N GLU A 132 -15.97 10.08 -12.97
CA GLU A 132 -17.38 9.66 -13.05
C GLU A 132 -17.61 8.24 -13.59
N SER A 133 -16.63 7.64 -14.28
CA SER A 133 -16.67 6.24 -14.73
C SER A 133 -16.70 5.22 -13.58
N ARG A 134 -16.48 5.68 -12.35
CA ARG A 134 -16.64 4.91 -11.11
C ARG A 134 -18.09 4.56 -10.78
N TRP A 135 -19.06 5.16 -11.46
CA TRP A 135 -20.47 4.90 -11.24
C TRP A 135 -21.06 4.20 -12.47
N ILE A 136 -21.64 3.02 -12.26
CA ILE A 136 -22.51 2.38 -13.24
C ILE A 136 -23.94 2.53 -12.72
N GLY A 137 -24.61 3.58 -13.19
CA GLY A 137 -25.87 4.05 -12.58
C GLY A 137 -25.61 4.55 -11.15
N ASP A 138 -26.37 4.04 -10.18
CA ASP A 138 -26.24 4.40 -8.77
C ASP A 138 -25.27 3.50 -7.98
N LYS A 139 -24.56 2.59 -8.65
CA LYS A 139 -23.64 1.64 -8.01
C LYS A 139 -22.19 2.05 -8.23
N GLU A 140 -21.46 2.16 -7.14
CA GLU A 140 -20.01 2.38 -7.15
C GLU A 140 -19.30 1.10 -7.65
N VAL A 141 -18.38 1.29 -8.58
CA VAL A 141 -17.54 0.25 -9.16
C VAL A 141 -16.40 -0.08 -8.20
N ILE A 142 -16.43 -1.29 -7.62
CA ILE A 142 -15.50 -1.75 -6.59
C ILE A 142 -14.05 -1.75 -7.07
N GLY A 143 -13.82 -2.15 -8.33
CA GLY A 143 -12.49 -2.21 -8.95
C GLY A 143 -11.82 -0.86 -9.21
N TYR A 144 -12.46 0.23 -8.83
CA TYR A 144 -11.87 1.57 -8.85
C TYR A 144 -11.58 2.12 -7.45
N ARG A 145 -11.68 1.29 -6.40
CA ARG A 145 -11.31 1.68 -5.04
C ARG A 145 -9.79 1.67 -4.83
N PRO A 146 -9.14 2.85 -4.66
CA PRO A 146 -7.71 3.01 -4.41
C PRO A 146 -7.15 2.06 -3.35
N LEU A 147 -7.87 1.89 -2.24
CA LEU A 147 -7.38 1.17 -1.06
C LEU A 147 -7.00 -0.28 -1.36
N TYR A 148 -7.75 -0.97 -2.23
CA TYR A 148 -7.44 -2.37 -2.57
C TYR A 148 -6.14 -2.51 -3.38
N PHE A 149 -5.91 -1.57 -4.30
CA PHE A 149 -4.67 -1.53 -5.10
C PHE A 149 -3.49 -1.10 -4.24
N LEU A 150 -3.71 -0.20 -3.28
CA LEU A 150 -2.67 0.29 -2.40
C LEU A 150 -1.99 -0.83 -1.60
N TRP A 151 -2.76 -1.80 -1.12
CA TRP A 151 -2.20 -2.92 -0.35
C TRP A 151 -1.25 -3.78 -1.19
N CYS A 152 -1.71 -4.12 -2.39
CA CYS A 152 -0.91 -4.89 -3.35
C CYS A 152 0.33 -4.10 -3.77
N ALA A 153 0.18 -2.79 -4.02
CA ALA A 153 1.27 -1.92 -4.43
C ALA A 153 2.32 -1.78 -3.32
N MET A 154 1.91 -1.60 -2.07
CA MET A 154 2.82 -1.54 -0.92
C MET A 154 3.62 -2.83 -0.78
N PHE A 155 2.96 -3.99 -0.85
CA PHE A 155 3.65 -5.28 -0.78
C PHE A 155 4.74 -5.39 -1.86
N VAL A 156 4.36 -5.18 -3.12
CA VAL A 156 5.27 -5.31 -4.27
C VAL A 156 6.45 -4.35 -4.16
N VAL A 157 6.18 -3.08 -3.90
CA VAL A 157 7.21 -2.03 -3.87
C VAL A 157 8.17 -2.23 -2.69
N LEU A 158 7.64 -2.50 -1.50
CA LEU A 158 8.47 -2.67 -0.30
C LEU A 158 9.33 -3.92 -0.40
N GLN A 159 8.72 -5.07 -0.71
CA GLN A 159 9.46 -6.32 -0.81
C GLN A 159 10.45 -6.30 -1.97
N GLY A 160 10.00 -5.82 -3.14
CA GLY A 160 10.76 -5.87 -4.38
C GLY A 160 11.96 -4.96 -4.38
N TYR A 161 11.78 -3.67 -4.07
CA TYR A 161 12.92 -2.75 -4.05
C TYR A 161 13.86 -3.04 -2.90
N TYR A 162 13.35 -3.46 -1.73
CA TYR A 162 14.23 -3.93 -0.66
C TYR A 162 15.10 -5.11 -1.11
N SER A 163 14.50 -6.11 -1.75
CA SER A 163 15.21 -7.27 -2.29
C SER A 163 16.25 -6.87 -3.34
N ALA A 164 15.92 -5.91 -4.22
CA ALA A 164 16.82 -5.39 -5.23
C ALA A 164 18.06 -4.70 -4.62
N PHE A 165 17.89 -3.92 -3.55
CA PHE A 165 19.00 -3.20 -2.90
C PHE A 165 19.89 -4.08 -2.02
N HIS A 166 19.45 -5.29 -1.69
CA HIS A 166 20.19 -6.21 -0.82
C HIS A 166 20.50 -7.55 -1.51
N CYS A 167 20.43 -7.59 -2.83
CA CYS A 167 20.88 -8.75 -3.58
C CYS A 167 22.42 -8.77 -3.61
N SER A 168 23.01 -9.97 -3.52
CA SER A 168 24.46 -10.17 -3.58
C SER A 168 25.05 -9.83 -4.94
N SER A 169 24.24 -9.92 -6.00
CA SER A 169 24.61 -9.66 -7.39
C SER A 169 23.93 -8.39 -7.88
N ILE A 170 24.71 -7.48 -8.48
CA ILE A 170 24.17 -6.26 -9.10
C ILE A 170 23.20 -6.62 -10.24
N ALA A 171 23.53 -7.65 -11.03
CA ALA A 171 22.69 -8.07 -12.15
C ALA A 171 21.32 -8.55 -11.65
N ASP A 172 21.30 -9.36 -10.59
CA ASP A 172 20.06 -9.87 -9.99
C ASP A 172 19.27 -8.72 -9.34
N GLY A 173 19.95 -7.80 -8.66
CA GLY A 173 19.34 -6.59 -8.12
C GLY A 173 18.64 -5.74 -9.19
N VAL A 174 19.27 -5.56 -10.35
CA VAL A 174 18.67 -4.85 -11.50
C VAL A 174 17.46 -5.59 -12.05
N ILE A 175 17.51 -6.93 -12.15
CA ILE A 175 16.37 -7.72 -12.63
C ILE A 175 15.19 -7.62 -11.65
N ILE A 176 15.44 -7.77 -10.35
CA ILE A 176 14.40 -7.61 -9.31
C ILE A 176 13.81 -6.19 -9.36
N PHE A 177 14.64 -5.17 -9.54
CA PHE A 177 14.18 -3.79 -9.69
C PHE A 177 13.19 -3.66 -10.86
N ILE A 178 13.53 -4.19 -12.04
CA ILE A 178 12.67 -4.16 -13.22
C ILE A 178 11.36 -4.92 -12.98
N ILE A 179 11.42 -6.13 -12.42
CA ILE A 179 10.24 -6.94 -12.09
C ILE A 179 9.31 -6.17 -11.14
N THR A 180 9.89 -5.52 -10.12
CA THR A 180 9.17 -4.72 -9.14
C THR A 180 8.49 -3.53 -9.81
N THR A 181 9.22 -2.77 -10.64
CA THR A 181 8.65 -1.62 -11.34
C THR A 181 7.52 -2.03 -12.28
N LEU A 182 7.69 -3.10 -13.06
CA LEU A 182 6.65 -3.59 -13.98
C LEU A 182 5.40 -4.07 -13.22
N SER A 183 5.58 -4.81 -12.13
CA SER A 183 4.48 -5.29 -11.29
C SER A 183 3.74 -4.12 -10.61
N TYR A 184 4.48 -3.12 -10.14
CA TYR A 184 3.90 -1.91 -9.58
C TYR A 184 3.09 -1.12 -10.61
N LEU A 185 3.63 -0.91 -11.82
CA LEU A 185 2.91 -0.27 -12.93
C LEU A 185 1.64 -1.04 -13.30
N TRP A 186 1.69 -2.37 -13.30
CA TRP A 186 0.52 -3.21 -13.54
C TRP A 186 -0.58 -2.96 -12.49
N ILE A 187 -0.22 -2.77 -11.22
CA ILE A 187 -1.19 -2.48 -10.14
C ILE A 187 -1.80 -1.08 -10.32
N ILE A 188 -0.99 -0.06 -10.59
CA ILE A 188 -1.48 1.34 -10.66
C ILE A 188 -2.11 1.70 -12.02
N PHE A 189 -1.99 0.85 -13.04
CA PHE A 189 -2.67 0.99 -14.33
C PHE A 189 -3.65 -0.16 -14.67
N PRO A 190 -4.70 -0.39 -13.84
CA PRO A 190 -5.54 -1.56 -13.98
C PRO A 190 -6.46 -1.56 -15.21
N ASP A 191 -6.96 -0.40 -15.63
CA ASP A 191 -7.76 -0.21 -16.85
C ASP A 191 -6.99 -0.55 -18.14
N LYS A 192 -5.68 -0.24 -18.19
CA LYS A 192 -4.82 -0.48 -19.36
C LYS A 192 -4.59 -1.97 -19.58
N VAL A 193 -4.64 -2.74 -18.50
CA VAL A 193 -4.45 -4.20 -18.55
C VAL A 193 -5.77 -4.95 -18.58
N ASN A 194 -6.85 -4.41 -18.01
CA ASN A 194 -8.17 -5.04 -17.98
C ASN A 194 -8.64 -5.49 -19.37
N LYS A 195 -8.37 -4.69 -20.41
CA LYS A 195 -8.74 -5.01 -21.82
C LYS A 195 -8.11 -6.30 -22.37
N TYR A 196 -7.07 -6.82 -21.73
CA TYR A 196 -6.36 -8.03 -22.16
C TYR A 196 -6.71 -9.25 -21.29
N LEU A 197 -7.53 -9.07 -20.26
CA LEU A 197 -7.86 -10.13 -19.31
C LEU A 197 -9.25 -10.72 -19.61
N PRO A 198 -9.46 -12.03 -19.33
CA PRO A 198 -10.74 -12.69 -19.56
C PRO A 198 -11.79 -12.40 -18.47
N PHE A 199 -11.51 -11.48 -17.55
CA PHE A 199 -12.38 -11.11 -16.43
C PHE A 199 -12.35 -9.59 -16.24
N ASP A 200 -13.44 -9.04 -15.70
CA ASP A 200 -13.56 -7.61 -15.47
C ASP A 200 -13.08 -7.23 -14.06
N ASN A 201 -11.93 -6.57 -13.98
CA ASN A 201 -11.37 -6.12 -12.70
C ASN A 201 -12.18 -5.02 -12.00
N ARG A 202 -13.24 -4.49 -12.65
CA ARG A 202 -14.22 -3.58 -12.06
C ARG A 202 -15.15 -4.24 -11.04
N GLU A 203 -15.35 -5.55 -11.15
CA GLU A 203 -16.14 -6.34 -10.21
C GLU A 203 -15.28 -6.86 -9.04
N LEU A 204 -15.88 -7.10 -7.86
CA LEU A 204 -15.13 -7.56 -6.68
C LEU A 204 -14.37 -8.86 -6.92
N ILE A 205 -15.00 -9.86 -7.54
CA ILE A 205 -14.37 -11.16 -7.80
C ILE A 205 -13.24 -10.98 -8.81
N GLY A 206 -13.48 -10.23 -9.89
CA GLY A 206 -12.44 -9.91 -10.88
C GLY A 206 -11.27 -9.14 -10.30
N LEU A 207 -11.51 -8.18 -9.39
CA LEU A 207 -10.48 -7.45 -8.66
C LEU A 207 -9.63 -8.38 -7.78
N ILE A 208 -10.26 -9.30 -7.05
CA ILE A 208 -9.54 -10.26 -6.19
C ILE A 208 -8.65 -11.16 -7.04
N ILE A 209 -9.17 -11.68 -8.16
CA ILE A 209 -8.40 -12.50 -9.10
C ILE A 209 -7.26 -11.68 -9.70
N TYR A 210 -7.52 -10.43 -10.10
CA TYR A 210 -6.53 -9.51 -10.65
C TYR A 210 -5.34 -9.30 -9.72
N LEU A 211 -5.61 -8.84 -8.49
CA LEU A 211 -4.57 -8.54 -7.50
C LEU A 211 -3.86 -9.82 -7.04
N GLY A 212 -4.61 -10.91 -6.82
CA GLY A 212 -4.05 -12.20 -6.44
C GLY A 212 -3.10 -12.75 -7.50
N PHE A 213 -3.46 -12.63 -8.78
CA PHE A 213 -2.62 -13.05 -9.88
C PHE A 213 -1.29 -12.27 -9.93
N ILE A 214 -1.34 -10.95 -9.80
CA ILE A 214 -0.13 -10.11 -9.75
C ILE A 214 0.77 -10.53 -8.58
N LEU A 215 0.20 -10.73 -7.39
CA LEU A 215 0.96 -11.14 -6.20
C LEU A 215 1.63 -12.50 -6.38
N VAL A 216 0.92 -13.48 -6.96
CA VAL A 216 1.48 -14.81 -7.23
C VAL A 216 2.63 -14.72 -8.23
N VAL A 217 2.40 -14.04 -9.36
CA VAL A 217 3.43 -13.87 -10.40
C VAL A 217 4.66 -13.17 -9.84
N PHE A 218 4.47 -12.05 -9.14
CA PHE A 218 5.55 -11.30 -8.52
C PHE A 218 6.35 -12.15 -7.52
N SER A 219 5.65 -12.88 -6.63
CA SER A 219 6.29 -13.72 -5.62
C SER A 219 7.08 -14.87 -6.25
N LEU A 220 6.54 -15.51 -7.29
CA LEU A 220 7.24 -16.56 -8.03
C LEU A 220 8.52 -16.03 -8.69
N LEU A 221 8.45 -14.84 -9.28
CA LEU A 221 9.61 -14.21 -9.93
C LEU A 221 10.68 -13.81 -8.92
N ILE A 222 10.31 -13.20 -7.79
CA ILE A 222 11.30 -12.79 -6.77
C ILE A 222 11.93 -13.98 -6.04
N ASN A 223 11.18 -15.05 -5.79
CA ASN A 223 11.68 -16.24 -5.09
C ASN A 223 12.79 -16.99 -5.87
N GLN A 224 13.08 -16.62 -7.12
CA GLN A 224 14.20 -17.18 -7.88
C GLN A 224 15.55 -16.57 -7.52
N PHE A 225 15.58 -15.50 -6.73
CA PHE A 225 16.81 -14.77 -6.43
C PHE A 225 17.25 -14.96 -4.98
N ASP A 226 18.55 -15.23 -4.80
CA ASP A 226 19.18 -15.27 -3.48
C ASP A 226 19.30 -13.84 -2.93
N THR A 227 18.37 -13.49 -2.05
CA THR A 227 18.33 -12.18 -1.39
C THR A 227 18.97 -12.29 -0.01
N VAL A 228 19.88 -11.37 0.32
CA VAL A 228 20.51 -11.35 1.64
C VAL A 228 19.47 -10.94 2.66
N THR A 229 19.11 -11.85 3.57
CA THR A 229 18.24 -11.49 4.69
C THR A 229 18.90 -10.44 5.58
N PHE A 230 18.15 -9.44 6.05
CA PHE A 230 18.64 -8.27 6.83
C PHE A 230 19.62 -8.61 7.97
N THR A 231 19.50 -9.80 8.57
CA THR A 231 20.39 -10.31 9.62
C THR A 231 21.86 -10.39 9.19
N GLY A 232 22.16 -10.69 7.93
CA GLY A 232 23.55 -10.70 7.42
C GLY A 232 24.15 -9.28 7.30
N LEU A 233 23.30 -8.27 7.08
CA LEU A 233 23.71 -6.87 6.99
C LEU A 233 23.90 -6.23 8.37
N MET A 234 23.06 -6.56 9.36
CA MET A 234 23.27 -6.04 10.72
C MET A 234 24.60 -6.48 11.35
N GLN A 235 25.12 -7.64 10.95
CA GLN A 235 26.49 -8.05 11.32
C GLN A 235 27.53 -7.23 10.54
N SER A 236 27.37 -7.05 9.22
CA SER A 236 28.33 -6.30 8.41
C SER A 236 28.31 -4.78 8.59
N TRP A 237 27.33 -4.24 9.32
CA TRP A 237 27.24 -2.81 9.66
C TRP A 237 27.74 -2.54 11.10
N ARG A 238 28.04 -3.60 11.87
CA ARG A 238 28.71 -3.52 13.17
C ARG A 238 30.23 -3.72 13.07
N ASP A 239 30.71 -4.25 11.95
CA ASP A 239 32.12 -4.34 11.57
C ASP A 239 32.53 -3.13 10.72
#